data_AF-A0A355BFX9-F1
#
_entry.id   AF-A0A355BFX9-F1
#
_cell.length_a   1.000
_cell.length_b   1.000
_cell.length_c   1.000
_cell.angle_alpha   90.00
_cell.angle_beta   90.00
_cell.angle_gamma   90.00
#
_symmetry.space_group_name_H-M   'P 1'
#
loop_
_entity.id
_entity.type
_entity.pdbx_description
1 polymer ?
#
loop_
_entity_poly.entity_id
_entity_poly.type
_entity_poly.pdbx_seq_one_letter_code
_entity_poly.pdbx_strand_id
1 'polypeptide(L)'
;QELFDKLFANSTITSVDDLKAKIKEDAEEQFAIQSNQKFLNDVTESLIENTKFELPAAFLKKWIQNSGEQPLTEEAAAREYEKSEKGLRYQLIESKIITENNLQTTFDDLKVFTADLIKKQMASFGQLSPSDEEVDGIVVRVLSNQDEVKRLSEQIMSKKILELYIEKIPAKVKEVNYQEFVKEMYGE
;
A
#
# COMPACT_ATOMS: atom_id res chain seq x y z
N GLN A 1 17.59 -27.22 18.45
CA GLN A 1 16.13 -27.10 18.64
C GLN A 1 15.75 -25.86 19.44
N GLU A 2 16.17 -25.69 20.70
CA GLU A 2 15.76 -24.54 21.54
C GLU A 2 15.98 -23.15 20.90
N LEU A 3 17.10 -22.93 20.20
CA LEU A 3 17.34 -21.67 19.47
C LEU A 3 16.38 -21.49 18.28
N PHE A 4 16.04 -22.56 17.57
CA PHE A 4 15.12 -22.52 16.43
C PHE A 4 13.69 -22.24 16.90
N ASP A 5 13.25 -22.91 17.96
CA ASP A 5 11.92 -22.71 18.54
C ASP A 5 11.73 -21.29 19.11
N LYS A 6 12.82 -20.66 19.60
CA LYS A 6 12.80 -19.26 20.07
C LYS A 6 12.72 -18.24 18.93
N LEU A 7 13.35 -18.50 17.79
CA LEU A 7 13.39 -17.59 16.65
C LEU A 7 12.16 -17.75 15.75
N PHE A 8 11.66 -18.97 15.62
CA PHE A 8 10.55 -19.34 14.74
C PHE A 8 9.59 -20.26 15.49
N ALA A 9 8.90 -19.69 16.48
CA ALA A 9 7.93 -20.41 17.29
C ALA A 9 6.90 -21.13 16.40
N ASN A 10 6.64 -22.40 16.69
CA ASN A 10 5.70 -23.26 15.95
C ASN A 10 6.08 -23.51 14.48
N SER A 11 7.33 -23.29 14.07
CA SER A 11 7.82 -23.69 12.75
C SER A 11 8.29 -25.15 12.72
N THR A 12 8.21 -25.81 11.57
CA THR A 12 8.78 -27.16 11.34
C THR A 12 10.30 -27.12 11.10
N ILE A 13 11.01 -26.10 11.59
CA ILE A 13 12.45 -25.93 11.38
C ILE A 13 13.19 -26.93 12.27
N THR A 14 13.74 -27.96 11.64
CA THR A 14 14.48 -29.04 12.32
C THR A 14 15.97 -29.01 12.03
N SER A 15 16.39 -28.25 11.00
CA SER A 15 17.78 -28.17 10.57
C SER A 15 18.24 -26.74 10.29
N VAL A 16 19.56 -26.56 10.21
CA VAL A 16 20.17 -25.29 9.77
C VAL A 16 19.77 -24.93 8.34
N ASP A 17 19.54 -25.93 7.50
CA ASP A 17 19.12 -25.70 6.11
C ASP A 17 17.66 -25.22 6.05
N ASP A 18 16.77 -25.78 6.88
CA ASP A 18 15.39 -25.30 7.04
C ASP A 18 15.39 -23.84 7.54
N LEU A 19 16.26 -23.51 8.49
CA LEU A 19 16.41 -22.15 9.03
C LEU A 19 16.86 -21.16 7.95
N LYS A 20 17.87 -21.52 7.16
CA LYS A 20 18.35 -20.68 6.04
C LYS A 20 17.28 -20.51 4.98
N ALA A 21 16.54 -21.56 4.65
CA ALA A 21 15.44 -21.51 3.71
C ALA A 21 14.35 -20.55 4.20
N LYS A 22 13.98 -20.62 5.49
CA LYS A 22 12.98 -19.72 6.06
C LYS A 22 13.43 -18.25 6.07
N ILE A 23 14.66 -17.99 6.49
CA ILE A 23 15.24 -16.62 6.45
C ILE A 23 15.25 -16.08 5.02
N LYS A 24 15.59 -16.93 4.03
CA LYS A 24 15.58 -16.54 2.63
C LYS A 24 14.17 -16.19 2.15
N GLU A 25 13.18 -17.04 2.44
CA GLU A 25 11.76 -16.79 2.10
C GLU A 25 11.28 -15.46 2.70
N ASP A 26 11.49 -15.24 4.00
CA ASP A 26 11.08 -14.01 4.67
C ASP A 26 11.77 -12.78 4.07
N ALA A 27 13.07 -12.90 3.72
CA ALA A 27 13.80 -11.82 3.06
C ALA A 27 13.25 -11.54 1.65
N GLU A 28 12.95 -12.57 0.86
CA GLU A 28 12.35 -12.43 -0.48
C GLU A 28 11.00 -11.72 -0.41
N GLU A 29 10.14 -12.07 0.56
CA GLU A 29 8.86 -11.38 0.79
C GLU A 29 9.07 -9.90 1.12
N GLN A 30 9.99 -9.58 2.03
CA GLN A 30 10.30 -8.20 2.41
C GLN A 30 10.86 -7.38 1.23
N PHE A 31 11.78 -7.95 0.45
CA PHE A 31 12.35 -7.27 -0.72
C PHE A 31 11.31 -7.07 -1.82
N ALA A 32 10.37 -7.99 -2.00
CA ALA A 32 9.26 -7.83 -2.94
C ALA A 32 8.37 -6.65 -2.54
N ILE A 33 8.02 -6.53 -1.26
CA ILE A 33 7.22 -5.41 -0.75
C ILE A 33 7.94 -4.07 -0.98
N GLN A 34 9.23 -3.99 -0.65
CA GLN A 34 10.02 -2.79 -0.83
C GLN A 34 10.17 -2.40 -2.31
N SER A 35 10.46 -3.38 -3.17
CA SER A 35 10.58 -3.17 -4.62
C SER A 35 9.27 -2.68 -5.23
N ASN A 36 8.14 -3.26 -4.83
CA ASN A 36 6.81 -2.83 -5.27
C ASN A 36 6.51 -1.39 -4.84
N GLN A 37 6.85 -1.01 -3.61
CA GLN A 37 6.68 0.37 -3.14
C GLN A 37 7.54 1.35 -3.93
N LYS A 38 8.79 1.00 -4.22
CA LYS A 38 9.68 1.83 -5.06
C LYS A 38 9.14 1.99 -6.47
N PHE A 39 8.71 0.89 -7.08
CA PHE A 39 8.10 0.91 -8.41
C PHE A 39 6.86 1.79 -8.45
N LEU A 40 5.97 1.68 -7.47
CA LEU A 40 4.78 2.53 -7.35
C LEU A 40 5.16 4.01 -7.25
N ASN A 41 6.17 4.35 -6.45
CA ASN A 41 6.65 5.73 -6.29
C ASN A 41 7.26 6.26 -7.60
N ASP A 42 8.08 5.47 -8.28
CA ASP A 42 8.74 5.87 -9.53
C ASP A 42 7.73 6.11 -10.65
N VAL A 43 6.73 5.22 -10.76
CA VAL A 43 5.63 5.39 -11.72
C VAL A 43 4.82 6.64 -11.38
N THR A 44 4.49 6.85 -10.10
CA THR A 44 3.77 8.03 -9.62
C THR A 44 4.50 9.31 -9.98
N GLU A 45 5.81 9.38 -9.71
CA GLU A 45 6.65 10.52 -10.06
C GLU A 45 6.64 10.77 -11.56
N SER A 46 6.88 9.70 -12.34
CA SER A 46 6.90 9.78 -13.80
C SER A 46 5.58 10.26 -14.37
N LEU A 47 4.44 9.80 -13.84
CA LEU A 47 3.11 10.24 -14.26
C LEU A 47 2.90 11.73 -13.99
N ILE A 48 3.29 12.22 -12.81
CA ILE A 48 3.18 13.65 -12.45
C ILE A 48 4.10 14.50 -13.33
N GLU A 49 5.34 14.06 -13.55
CA GLU A 49 6.31 14.79 -14.35
C GLU A 49 5.89 14.87 -15.82
N ASN A 50 5.34 13.80 -16.38
CA ASN A 50 5.02 13.71 -17.80
C ASN A 50 3.57 14.12 -18.15
N THR A 51 2.67 14.21 -17.17
CA THR A 51 1.27 14.61 -17.40
C THR A 51 1.05 16.08 -17.03
N LYS A 52 1.05 16.97 -18.03
CA LYS A 52 0.87 18.41 -17.83
C LYS A 52 -0.59 18.82 -18.04
N PHE A 53 -1.15 19.49 -17.04
CA PHE A 53 -2.48 20.12 -17.07
C PHE A 53 -2.52 21.24 -16.03
N GLU A 54 -3.43 22.21 -16.19
CA GLU A 54 -3.56 23.33 -15.26
C GLU A 54 -4.50 22.99 -14.10
N LEU A 55 -4.08 23.31 -12.88
CA LEU A 55 -4.93 23.29 -11.71
C LEU A 55 -5.58 24.66 -11.51
N PRO A 56 -6.84 24.73 -11.05
CA PRO A 56 -7.51 26.00 -10.76
C PRO A 56 -6.98 26.60 -9.44
N ALA A 57 -5.74 27.09 -9.44
CA ALA A 57 -4.99 27.49 -8.25
C ALA A 57 -5.73 28.51 -7.37
N ALA A 58 -6.40 29.50 -7.98
CA ALA A 58 -7.18 30.50 -7.23
C ALA A 58 -8.35 29.88 -6.46
N PHE A 59 -9.04 28.90 -7.06
CA PHE A 59 -10.10 28.16 -6.38
C PHE A 59 -9.53 27.28 -5.28
N LEU A 60 -8.47 26.52 -5.56
CA LEU A 60 -7.87 25.59 -4.61
C LEU A 60 -7.29 26.31 -3.39
N LYS A 61 -6.62 27.45 -3.57
CA LYS A 61 -6.15 28.29 -2.45
C LYS A 61 -7.31 28.78 -1.59
N LYS A 62 -8.39 29.28 -2.18
CA LYS A 62 -9.60 29.67 -1.44
C LYS A 62 -10.28 28.48 -0.75
N TRP A 63 -10.28 27.31 -1.38
CA TRP A 63 -10.85 26.11 -0.79
C TRP A 63 -10.04 25.67 0.43
N ILE A 64 -8.71 25.54 0.30
CA ILE A 64 -7.77 25.24 1.40
C ILE A 64 -7.92 26.26 2.53
N GLN A 65 -8.10 27.54 2.18
CA GLN A 65 -8.30 28.59 3.17
C GLN A 65 -9.52 28.34 4.07
N ASN A 66 -10.56 27.69 3.56
CA ASN A 66 -11.85 27.57 4.26
C ASN A 66 -12.24 26.12 4.60
N SER A 67 -11.40 25.12 4.26
CA SER A 67 -11.73 23.70 4.44
C SER A 67 -11.46 23.16 5.84
N GLY A 68 -10.69 23.88 6.67
CA GLY A 68 -10.40 23.50 8.05
C GLY A 68 -11.42 24.04 9.05
N GLU A 69 -11.29 23.66 10.33
CA GLU A 69 -12.14 24.18 11.42
C GLU A 69 -12.00 25.70 11.60
N GLN A 70 -10.82 26.25 11.29
CA GLN A 70 -10.53 27.67 11.32
C GLN A 70 -9.95 28.12 9.98
N PRO A 71 -10.44 29.23 9.40
CA PRO A 71 -9.91 29.73 8.15
C PRO A 71 -8.43 30.09 8.25
N LEU A 72 -7.66 29.71 7.24
CA LEU A 72 -6.26 30.11 7.13
C LEU A 72 -6.15 31.57 6.64
N THR A 73 -4.99 32.18 6.87
CA THR A 73 -4.63 33.40 6.14
C THR A 73 -4.35 33.08 4.68
N GLU A 74 -4.45 34.08 3.80
CA GLU A 74 -4.16 33.90 2.38
C GLU A 74 -2.75 33.37 2.13
N GLU A 75 -1.75 33.88 2.86
CA GLU A 75 -0.37 33.40 2.77
C GLU A 75 -0.22 31.94 3.24
N ALA A 76 -0.90 31.56 4.32
CA ALA A 76 -0.86 30.20 4.83
C ALA A 76 -1.51 29.23 3.83
N ALA A 77 -2.65 29.60 3.26
CA ALA A 77 -3.33 28.82 2.23
C ALA A 77 -2.49 28.70 0.94
N ALA A 78 -1.78 29.76 0.54
CA ALA A 78 -0.86 29.71 -0.61
C ALA A 78 0.30 28.74 -0.39
N ARG A 79 0.93 28.77 0.80
CA ARG A 79 1.99 27.82 1.17
C ARG A 79 1.49 26.37 1.24
N GLU A 80 0.28 26.16 1.74
CA GLU A 80 -0.32 24.83 1.81
C GLU A 80 -0.71 24.29 0.43
N TYR A 81 -1.18 25.16 -0.46
CA TYR A 81 -1.38 24.81 -1.87
C TYR A 81 -0.07 24.34 -2.53
N GLU A 82 1.02 25.08 -2.36
CA GLU A 82 2.32 24.71 -2.95
C GLU A 82 2.82 23.34 -2.44
N LYS A 83 2.61 23.02 -1.16
CA LYS A 83 2.94 21.71 -0.60
C LYS A 83 2.05 20.58 -1.11
N SER A 84 0.77 20.88 -1.36
CA SER A 84 -0.23 19.89 -1.74
C SER A 84 -0.39 19.72 -3.25
N GLU A 85 0.11 20.65 -4.07
CA GLU A 85 -0.11 20.67 -5.53
C GLU A 85 0.23 19.33 -6.17
N LYS A 86 1.39 18.77 -5.83
CA LYS A 86 1.85 17.48 -6.37
C LYS A 86 0.88 16.34 -6.03
N GLY A 87 0.40 16.30 -4.79
CA GLY A 87 -0.58 15.31 -4.35
C GLY A 87 -1.93 15.49 -5.05
N LEU A 88 -2.41 16.73 -5.17
CA LEU A 88 -3.66 17.05 -5.88
C LEU A 88 -3.59 16.65 -7.36
N ARG A 89 -2.45 16.88 -8.01
CA ARG A 89 -2.21 16.41 -9.39
C ARG A 89 -2.31 14.90 -9.47
N TYR A 90 -1.61 14.20 -8.59
CA TYR A 90 -1.63 12.74 -8.60
C TYR A 90 -3.02 12.19 -8.36
N GLN A 91 -3.80 12.74 -7.42
CA GLN A 91 -5.18 12.30 -7.17
C GLN A 91 -6.06 12.37 -8.42
N LEU A 92 -5.89 13.40 -9.25
CA LEU A 92 -6.63 13.53 -10.51
C LEU A 92 -6.17 12.51 -11.57
N ILE A 93 -4.86 12.29 -11.68
CA ILE A 93 -4.28 11.27 -12.56
C ILE A 93 -4.75 9.88 -12.13
N GLU A 94 -4.65 9.56 -10.84
CA GLU A 94 -5.10 8.32 -10.24
C GLU A 94 -6.59 8.09 -10.48
N SER A 95 -7.43 9.09 -10.22
CA SER A 95 -8.87 9.02 -10.49
C SER A 95 -9.17 8.72 -11.96
N LYS A 96 -8.39 9.30 -12.88
CA LYS A 96 -8.50 9.04 -14.31
C LYS A 96 -8.10 7.61 -14.66
N ILE A 97 -7.00 7.10 -14.11
CA ILE A 97 -6.53 5.72 -14.29
C ILE A 97 -7.57 4.72 -13.78
N ILE A 98 -8.10 4.93 -12.57
CA ILE A 98 -9.16 4.09 -11.98
C ILE A 98 -10.36 4.04 -12.92
N THR A 99 -10.81 5.19 -13.40
CA THR A 99 -12.00 5.29 -14.26
C THR A 99 -11.77 4.63 -15.62
N GLU A 100 -10.64 4.90 -16.29
CA GLU A 100 -10.36 4.37 -17.64
C GLU A 100 -10.11 2.87 -17.66
N ASN A 101 -9.58 2.31 -16.57
CA ASN A 101 -9.34 0.88 -16.44
C ASN A 101 -10.48 0.16 -15.71
N ASN A 102 -11.57 0.87 -15.39
CA ASN A 102 -12.72 0.35 -14.67
C ASN A 102 -12.32 -0.41 -13.39
N LEU A 103 -11.35 0.14 -12.65
CA LEU A 103 -10.95 -0.43 -11.37
C LEU A 103 -12.07 -0.17 -10.37
N GLN A 104 -12.60 -1.25 -9.81
CA GLN A 104 -13.68 -1.20 -8.83
C GLN A 104 -13.36 -2.10 -7.66
N THR A 105 -13.74 -1.69 -6.47
CA THR A 105 -13.70 -2.55 -5.28
C THR A 105 -15.09 -3.14 -5.09
N THR A 106 -15.20 -4.46 -5.15
CA THR A 106 -16.46 -5.15 -4.89
C THR A 106 -16.60 -5.48 -3.41
N PHE A 107 -17.83 -5.78 -2.97
CA PHE A 107 -18.05 -6.24 -1.60
C PHE A 107 -17.41 -7.61 -1.33
N ASP A 108 -17.26 -8.44 -2.37
CA ASP A 108 -16.56 -9.72 -2.26
C ASP A 108 -15.06 -9.51 -2.06
N ASP A 109 -14.45 -8.57 -2.80
CA ASP A 109 -13.05 -8.16 -2.61
C ASP A 109 -12.80 -7.74 -1.16
N LEU A 110 -13.73 -6.95 -0.59
CA LEU A 110 -13.65 -6.51 0.81
C LEU A 110 -13.70 -7.70 1.77
N LYS A 111 -14.63 -8.64 1.59
CA LYS A 111 -14.73 -9.82 2.45
C LYS A 111 -13.46 -10.65 2.43
N VAL A 112 -12.98 -11.00 1.24
CA VAL A 112 -11.77 -11.82 1.06
C VAL A 112 -10.57 -11.12 1.67
N PHE A 113 -10.37 -9.84 1.33
CA PHE A 113 -9.25 -9.06 1.84
C PHE A 113 -9.29 -8.90 3.37
N THR A 114 -10.46 -8.60 3.95
CA THR A 114 -10.62 -8.48 5.40
C THR A 114 -10.40 -9.81 6.11
N ALA A 115 -10.90 -10.93 5.57
CA ALA A 115 -10.68 -12.26 6.12
C ALA A 115 -9.18 -12.60 6.16
N ASP A 116 -8.44 -12.32 5.09
CA ASP A 116 -6.99 -12.52 5.03
C ASP A 116 -6.23 -11.67 6.04
N LEU A 117 -6.63 -10.41 6.21
CA LEU A 117 -6.05 -9.53 7.23
C LEU A 117 -6.29 -10.04 8.64
N ILE A 118 -7.50 -10.50 8.93
CA ILE A 118 -7.87 -11.08 10.24
C ILE A 118 -7.06 -12.35 10.49
N LYS A 119 -6.99 -13.27 9.52
CA LYS A 119 -6.20 -14.51 9.63
C LYS A 119 -4.72 -14.19 9.91
N LYS A 120 -4.14 -13.22 9.21
CA LYS A 120 -2.76 -12.73 9.45
C LYS A 120 -2.60 -12.14 10.85
N GLN A 121 -3.54 -11.30 11.28
CA GLN A 121 -3.51 -10.70 12.61
C GLN A 121 -3.61 -11.75 13.72
N MET A 122 -4.50 -12.74 13.57
CA MET A 122 -4.66 -13.85 14.52
C MET A 122 -3.40 -14.72 14.61
N ALA A 123 -2.78 -15.02 13.45
CA ALA A 123 -1.51 -15.74 13.41
C ALA A 123 -0.40 -15.00 14.16
N SER A 124 -0.32 -13.66 14.04
CA SER A 124 0.64 -12.84 14.80
C SER A 124 0.44 -12.90 16.31
N PHE A 125 -0.77 -13.24 16.78
CA PHE A 125 -1.06 -13.49 18.21
C PHE A 125 -0.98 -14.97 18.59
N GLY A 126 -0.49 -15.85 17.71
CA GLY A 126 -0.32 -17.28 17.96
C GLY A 126 -1.56 -18.14 17.68
N GLN A 127 -2.63 -17.57 17.14
CA GLN A 127 -3.83 -18.29 16.74
C GLN A 127 -3.74 -18.69 15.26
N LEU A 128 -3.02 -19.78 14.99
CA LEU A 128 -2.63 -20.22 13.64
C LEU A 128 -3.73 -20.92 12.84
N SER A 129 -4.84 -21.30 13.48
CA SER A 129 -5.92 -22.04 12.81
C SER A 129 -7.28 -21.60 13.34
N PRO A 130 -7.68 -20.34 13.08
CA PRO A 130 -9.04 -19.92 13.37
C PRO A 130 -10.03 -20.65 12.47
N SER A 131 -11.21 -20.94 13.00
CA SER A 131 -12.31 -21.49 12.19
C SER A 131 -12.85 -20.41 11.25
N ASP A 132 -13.41 -20.83 10.11
CA ASP A 132 -13.99 -19.88 9.16
C ASP A 132 -15.19 -19.12 9.78
N GLU A 133 -15.96 -19.76 10.65
CA GLU A 133 -17.06 -19.10 11.38
C GLU A 133 -16.58 -17.95 12.29
N GLU A 134 -15.45 -18.14 12.99
CA GLU A 134 -14.83 -17.09 13.81
C GLU A 134 -14.36 -15.92 12.96
N VAL A 135 -13.70 -16.21 11.83
CA VAL A 135 -13.21 -15.18 10.90
C VAL A 135 -14.38 -14.40 10.31
N ASP A 136 -15.40 -15.10 9.80
CA ASP A 136 -16.58 -14.50 9.18
C ASP A 136 -17.34 -13.59 10.16
N GLY A 137 -17.47 -14.01 11.42
CA GLY A 137 -18.08 -13.19 12.47
C GLY A 137 -17.34 -11.86 12.72
N ILE A 138 -16.01 -11.86 12.61
CA ILE A 138 -15.19 -10.65 12.72
C ILE A 138 -15.28 -9.82 11.44
N VAL A 139 -15.22 -10.44 10.26
CA VAL A 139 -15.36 -9.76 8.96
C VAL A 139 -16.66 -8.95 8.91
N VAL A 140 -17.79 -9.56 9.27
CA VAL A 140 -19.10 -8.87 9.29
C VAL A 140 -19.07 -7.65 10.21
N ARG A 141 -18.41 -7.74 11.36
CA ARG A 141 -18.30 -6.63 12.31
C ARG A 141 -17.39 -5.51 11.81
N VAL A 142 -16.29 -5.85 11.15
CA VAL A 142 -15.38 -4.87 10.56
C VAL A 142 -16.09 -4.14 9.41
N LEU A 143 -16.74 -4.89 8.52
CA LEU A 143 -17.42 -4.34 7.35
C LEU A 143 -18.74 -3.61 7.65
N SER A 144 -19.25 -3.70 8.89
CA SER A 144 -20.37 -2.85 9.33
C SER A 144 -19.93 -1.43 9.72
N ASN A 145 -18.62 -1.21 9.92
CA ASN A 145 -18.04 0.10 10.15
C ASN A 145 -17.68 0.77 8.83
N GLN A 146 -18.34 1.89 8.50
CA GLN A 146 -18.12 2.62 7.26
C GLN A 146 -16.70 3.17 7.10
N ASP A 147 -16.05 3.58 8.19
CA ASP A 147 -14.68 4.08 8.15
C ASP A 147 -13.70 2.96 7.80
N GLU A 148 -13.93 1.75 8.34
CA GLU A 148 -13.14 0.57 7.99
C GLU A 148 -13.38 0.15 6.54
N VAL A 149 -14.63 0.15 6.07
CA VAL A 149 -14.96 -0.13 4.66
C VAL A 149 -14.21 0.82 3.73
N LYS A 150 -14.17 2.12 4.05
CA LYS A 150 -13.43 3.12 3.27
C LYS A 150 -11.93 2.81 3.27
N ARG A 151 -11.32 2.64 4.45
CA ARG A 151 -9.89 2.34 4.61
C ARG A 151 -9.46 1.06 3.89
N LEU A 152 -10.29 0.02 3.95
CA LEU A 152 -10.03 -1.25 3.27
C LEU A 152 -10.21 -1.12 1.76
N SER A 153 -11.20 -0.36 1.31
CA SER A 153 -11.40 -0.09 -0.11
C SER A 153 -10.22 0.65 -0.74
N GLU A 154 -9.66 1.64 -0.02
CA GLU A 154 -8.46 2.38 -0.44
C GLU A 154 -7.24 1.46 -0.56
N GLN A 155 -7.03 0.54 0.40
CA GLN A 155 -5.94 -0.45 0.33
C GLN A 155 -6.10 -1.41 -0.85
N ILE A 156 -7.31 -1.92 -1.09
CA ILE A 156 -7.59 -2.79 -2.24
C ILE A 156 -7.34 -2.03 -3.54
N MET A 157 -7.79 -0.77 -3.63
CA MET A 157 -7.58 0.05 -4.82
C MET A 157 -6.09 0.29 -5.09
N SER A 158 -5.30 0.60 -4.05
CA SER A 158 -3.85 0.76 -4.16
C SER A 158 -3.17 -0.50 -4.70
N LYS A 159 -3.58 -1.68 -4.25
CA LYS A 159 -3.08 -2.96 -4.80
C LYS A 159 -3.46 -3.15 -6.27
N LYS A 160 -4.71 -2.89 -6.64
CA LYS A 160 -5.18 -2.99 -8.03
C LYS A 160 -4.43 -2.03 -8.96
N ILE A 161 -4.12 -0.82 -8.50
CA ILE A 161 -3.30 0.15 -9.24
C ILE A 161 -1.87 -0.38 -9.42
N LEU A 162 -1.24 -0.91 -8.37
CA LEU A 162 0.09 -1.50 -8.46
C LEU A 162 0.11 -2.67 -9.47
N GLU A 163 -0.86 -3.57 -9.40
CA GLU A 163 -1.01 -4.69 -10.34
C GLU A 163 -1.17 -4.19 -11.79
N LEU A 164 -2.01 -3.18 -11.99
CA LEU A 164 -2.18 -2.54 -13.29
C LEU A 164 -0.86 -1.92 -13.79
N TYR A 165 -0.11 -1.24 -12.93
CA TYR A 165 1.19 -0.67 -13.30
C TYR A 165 2.19 -1.76 -13.69
N ILE A 166 2.27 -2.85 -12.93
CA ILE A 166 3.14 -3.99 -13.25
C ILE A 166 2.75 -4.61 -14.61
N GLU A 167 1.46 -4.71 -14.92
CA GLU A 167 0.97 -5.26 -16.19
C GLU A 167 1.23 -4.33 -17.38
N LYS A 168 0.96 -3.02 -17.22
CA LYS A 168 0.92 -2.07 -18.34
C LYS A 168 2.24 -1.34 -18.59
N ILE A 169 3.06 -1.18 -17.57
CA ILE A 169 4.29 -0.38 -17.66
C ILE A 169 5.46 -1.33 -17.92
N PRO A 170 6.14 -1.20 -19.08
CA PRO A 170 7.29 -2.04 -19.37
C PRO A 170 8.43 -1.72 -18.40
N ALA A 171 8.65 -2.60 -17.44
CA ALA A 171 9.77 -2.51 -16.50
C ALA A 171 11.00 -3.26 -17.02
N LYS A 172 12.19 -2.68 -16.81
CA LYS A 172 13.46 -3.39 -17.05
C LYS A 172 13.84 -4.14 -15.79
N VAL A 173 13.93 -5.47 -15.88
CA VAL A 173 14.46 -6.29 -14.79
C VAL A 173 15.96 -6.01 -14.65
N LYS A 174 16.38 -5.54 -13.48
CA LYS A 174 17.78 -5.31 -13.13
C LYS A 174 18.14 -6.25 -11.98
N GLU A 175 19.10 -7.12 -12.22
CA GLU A 175 19.69 -7.94 -11.15
C GLU A 175 20.62 -7.05 -10.32
N VAL A 176 20.46 -7.10 -8.99
CA VAL A 176 21.23 -6.30 -8.04
C VAL A 176 21.66 -7.16 -6.87
N ASN A 177 22.85 -6.89 -6.33
CA ASN A 177 23.23 -7.42 -5.02
C ASN A 177 22.63 -6.58 -3.87
N TYR A 178 22.79 -7.02 -2.62
CA TYR A 178 22.21 -6.32 -1.47
C TYR A 178 22.68 -4.85 -1.32
N GLN A 179 23.96 -4.57 -1.57
CA GLN A 179 24.47 -3.20 -1.48
C GLN A 179 23.87 -2.29 -2.55
N GLU A 180 23.74 -2.81 -3.78
CA GLU A 180 23.08 -2.11 -4.88
C GLU A 180 21.59 -1.90 -4.61
N PHE A 181 20.93 -2.89 -4.02
CA PHE A 181 19.52 -2.77 -3.61
C PHE A 181 19.32 -1.63 -2.59
N VAL A 182 20.15 -1.59 -1.54
CA VAL A 182 20.08 -0.51 -0.53
C VAL A 182 20.31 0.85 -1.18
N LYS A 183 21.29 0.96 -2.08
CA LYS A 183 21.58 2.19 -2.82
C LYS A 183 20.40 2.66 -3.68
N GLU A 184 19.78 1.76 -4.45
CA GLU A 184 18.66 2.10 -5.33
C GLU A 184 17.38 2.45 -4.54
N MET A 185 17.17 1.82 -3.39
CA MET A 185 16.00 2.05 -2.54
C MET A 185 16.10 3.32 -1.69
N TYR A 186 17.28 3.63 -1.17
CA TYR A 186 17.47 4.66 -0.14
C TYR A 186 18.38 5.82 -0.56
N GLY A 187 19.06 5.71 -1.71
CA GLY A 187 19.90 6.80 -2.26
C GLY A 187 21.25 6.99 -1.55
N GLU A 188 21.73 6.00 -0.80
CA GLU A 188 23.05 5.99 -0.15
C GLU A 188 24.19 5.58 -1.09
#